data_AF-A0A7X8SK91-F1
#
_entry.id   AF-A0A7X8SK91-F1
#
_cell.length_a   1.000
_cell.length_b   1.000
_cell.length_c   1.000
_cell.angle_alpha   90.00
_cell.angle_beta   90.00
_cell.angle_gamma   90.00
#
_symmetry.space_group_name_H-M   'P 1'
#
loop_
_entity.id
_entity.type
_entity.pdbx_description
1 polymer ?
#
loop_
_entity_poly.entity_id
_entity_poly.type
_entity_poly.pdbx_seq_one_letter_code
_entity_poly.pdbx_strand_id
1 'polypeptide(L)'
;MNREAFNRIKEFSAQRKLSKLQERILFHKYHEDYFMLVDDYKSNNNNNEPSADTIIGFNNTLLSDMTLSTNINLSADELKQYTDNAIKKVRTANGWKEFGMSTLSSIVGSFIFTFLIITLFLMGESQIKSWFNDFGKEKENIENSVDKDLKTDANNS
;
A
#
# COMPACT_ATOMS: atom_id res chain seq x y z
N MET A 1 -26.02 1.30 34.46
CA MET A 1 -24.89 0.38 34.72
C MET A 1 -24.75 0.18 36.21
N ASN A 2 -24.59 -1.07 36.68
CA ASN A 2 -24.41 -1.38 38.09
C ASN A 2 -23.12 -0.73 38.64
N ARG A 3 -23.18 -0.11 39.82
CA ARG A 3 -22.04 0.54 40.49
C ARG A 3 -20.92 -0.45 40.79
N GLU A 4 -21.27 -1.69 41.09
CA GLU A 4 -20.33 -2.78 41.33
C GLU A 4 -19.53 -3.12 40.06
N ALA A 5 -20.22 -3.29 38.93
CA ALA A 5 -19.59 -3.54 37.64
C ALA A 5 -18.68 -2.38 37.21
N PHE A 6 -19.11 -1.14 37.46
CA PHE A 6 -18.27 0.04 37.22
C PHE A 6 -16.95 -0.03 37.98
N ASN A 7 -17.03 -0.28 39.29
CA ASN A 7 -15.85 -0.34 40.15
C ASN A 7 -14.94 -1.51 39.79
N ARG A 8 -15.50 -2.69 39.52
CA ARG A 8 -14.71 -3.88 39.13
C ARG A 8 -13.92 -3.65 37.84
N ILE A 9 -14.56 -3.14 36.80
CA ILE A 9 -13.88 -2.85 35.52
C ILE A 9 -12.83 -1.74 35.72
N LYS A 10 -13.12 -0.71 36.54
CA LYS A 10 -12.15 0.34 36.89
C LYS A 10 -10.92 -0.22 37.60
N GLU A 11 -11.12 -1.06 38.62
CA GLU A 11 -10.04 -1.68 39.39
C GLU A 11 -9.18 -2.58 38.49
N PHE A 12 -9.81 -3.45 37.71
CA PHE A 12 -9.13 -4.30 36.74
C PHE A 12 -8.30 -3.49 35.74
N SER A 13 -8.88 -2.40 35.21
CA SER A 13 -8.21 -1.52 34.25
C SER A 13 -7.02 -0.78 34.88
N ALA A 14 -7.17 -0.32 36.13
CA ALA A 14 -6.10 0.35 36.86
C ALA A 14 -4.94 -0.60 37.17
N GLN A 15 -5.23 -1.82 37.65
CA GLN A 15 -4.23 -2.83 37.98
C GLN A 15 -3.38 -3.23 36.76
N ARG A 16 -4.01 -3.38 35.59
CA ARG A 16 -3.34 -3.76 34.34
C ARG A 16 -2.83 -2.59 33.51
N LYS A 17 -2.98 -1.36 34.02
CA LYS A 17 -2.58 -0.11 33.33
C LYS A 17 -3.17 -0.03 31.91
N LEU A 18 -4.43 -0.39 31.76
CA LEU A 18 -5.12 -0.37 30.46
C LEU A 18 -5.27 1.06 29.95
N SER A 19 -5.29 1.20 28.62
CA SER A 19 -5.61 2.47 27.98
C SER A 19 -7.08 2.86 28.20
N LYS A 20 -7.40 4.15 28.09
CA LYS A 20 -8.79 4.65 28.16
C LYS A 20 -9.70 4.01 27.10
N LEU A 21 -9.14 3.64 25.94
CA LEU A 21 -9.87 2.97 24.88
C LEU A 21 -10.26 1.54 25.29
N GLN A 22 -9.29 0.78 25.79
CA GLN A 22 -9.51 -0.58 26.31
C GLN A 22 -10.53 -0.60 27.45
N GLU A 23 -10.42 0.35 28.38
CA GLU A 23 -11.39 0.52 29.47
C GLU A 23 -12.81 0.78 28.93
N ARG A 24 -12.95 1.67 27.94
CA ARG A 24 -14.25 1.95 27.31
C ARG A 24 -14.83 0.73 26.60
N ILE A 25 -13.97 -0.04 25.93
CA ILE A 25 -14.37 -1.28 25.25
C ILE A 25 -14.91 -2.28 26.27
N LEU A 26 -14.23 -2.46 27.42
CA LEU A 26 -14.72 -3.33 28.49
C LEU A 26 -16.11 -2.91 28.99
N PHE A 27 -16.34 -1.63 29.21
CA PHE A 27 -17.66 -1.14 29.62
C PHE A 27 -18.73 -1.40 28.58
N HIS A 28 -18.43 -1.14 27.31
CA HIS A 28 -19.36 -1.35 26.23
C HIS A 28 -19.71 -2.85 26.09
N LYS A 29 -18.68 -3.70 26.09
CA LYS A 29 -18.83 -5.15 25.94
C LYS A 29 -19.58 -5.77 27.10
N TYR A 30 -19.25 -5.37 28.35
CA TYR A 30 -20.01 -5.80 29.53
C TYR A 30 -21.49 -5.45 29.41
N HIS A 31 -21.80 -4.22 28.99
CA HIS A 31 -23.18 -3.77 28.86
C HIS A 31 -23.92 -4.57 27.78
N GLU A 32 -23.32 -4.72 26.60
CA GLU A 32 -23.87 -5.50 25.49
C GLU A 32 -24.14 -6.95 25.90
N ASP A 33 -23.14 -7.63 26.45
CA ASP A 33 -23.24 -9.04 26.85
C ASP A 33 -24.25 -9.24 27.97
N TYR A 34 -24.36 -8.28 28.91
CA TYR A 34 -25.36 -8.32 29.96
C TYR A 34 -26.79 -8.29 29.39
N PHE A 35 -27.08 -7.38 28.45
CA PHE A 35 -28.41 -7.31 27.83
C PHE A 35 -28.70 -8.57 27.00
N MET A 36 -27.72 -9.07 26.25
CA MET A 36 -27.90 -10.32 25.52
C MET A 36 -28.23 -11.50 26.43
N LEU A 37 -27.55 -11.63 27.58
CA LEU A 37 -27.85 -12.69 28.55
C LEU A 37 -29.24 -12.55 29.18
N VAL A 38 -29.68 -11.32 29.46
CA VAL A 38 -31.03 -11.06 29.98
C VAL A 38 -32.08 -11.40 28.93
N ASP A 39 -31.87 -11.01 27.68
CA ASP A 39 -32.81 -11.28 26.58
C ASP A 39 -32.88 -12.77 26.25
N ASP A 40 -31.74 -13.46 26.22
CA ASP A 40 -31.69 -14.92 26.03
C ASP A 40 -32.40 -15.66 27.18
N TYR A 41 -32.16 -15.24 28.43
CA TYR A 41 -32.88 -15.80 29.57
C TYR A 41 -34.40 -15.64 29.43
N LYS A 42 -34.87 -14.43 29.07
CA LYS A 42 -36.30 -14.15 28.86
C LYS A 42 -36.88 -15.02 27.76
N SER A 43 -36.19 -15.12 26.62
CA SER A 43 -36.60 -15.95 25.50
C SER A 43 -36.77 -17.42 25.92
N ASN A 44 -35.87 -17.93 26.76
CA ASN A 44 -35.87 -19.32 27.21
C ASN A 44 -36.79 -19.59 28.43
N ASN A 45 -37.31 -18.54 29.08
CA ASN A 45 -38.13 -18.65 30.30
C ASN A 45 -39.48 -17.92 30.17
N ASN A 46 -40.15 -18.04 29.02
CA ASN A 46 -41.50 -17.48 28.80
C ASN A 46 -41.60 -15.97 29.09
N ASN A 47 -40.57 -15.19 28.74
CA ASN A 47 -40.43 -13.75 29.02
C ASN A 47 -40.39 -13.38 30.51
N ASN A 48 -40.10 -14.33 31.41
CA ASN A 48 -39.91 -14.03 32.82
C ASN A 48 -38.58 -13.28 33.03
N GLU A 49 -38.61 -12.28 33.93
CA GLU A 49 -37.41 -11.57 34.35
C GLU A 49 -36.44 -12.49 35.12
N PRO A 50 -35.12 -12.35 34.94
CA PRO A 50 -34.14 -13.10 35.71
C PRO A 50 -34.26 -12.82 37.22
N SER A 51 -34.10 -13.88 38.03
CA SER A 51 -34.02 -13.73 39.48
C SER A 51 -32.75 -12.97 39.90
N ALA A 52 -32.74 -12.44 41.12
CA ALA A 52 -31.56 -11.75 41.67
C ALA A 52 -30.30 -12.64 41.66
N ASP A 53 -30.46 -13.94 42.00
CA ASP A 53 -29.35 -14.90 42.00
C ASP A 53 -28.82 -15.16 40.58
N THR A 54 -29.72 -15.21 39.59
CA THR A 54 -29.34 -15.33 38.18
C THR A 54 -28.54 -14.11 37.72
N ILE A 55 -28.96 -12.90 38.10
CA ILE A 55 -28.25 -11.64 37.77
C ILE A 55 -26.86 -11.62 38.43
N ILE A 56 -26.73 -12.09 39.66
CA ILE A 56 -25.44 -12.23 40.34
C ILE A 56 -24.54 -13.22 39.57
N GLY A 57 -25.10 -14.35 39.12
CA GLY A 57 -24.42 -15.32 38.27
C GLY A 57 -23.89 -14.70 36.97
N PHE A 58 -24.72 -13.91 36.27
CA PHE A 58 -24.30 -13.19 35.06
C PHE A 58 -23.15 -12.22 35.36
N ASN A 59 -23.28 -11.41 36.41
CA ASN A 59 -22.25 -10.46 36.80
C ASN A 59 -20.92 -11.14 37.14
N ASN A 60 -20.95 -12.26 37.88
CA ASN A 60 -19.74 -12.99 38.24
C ASN A 60 -18.99 -13.53 37.02
N THR A 61 -19.73 -14.08 36.04
CA THR A 61 -19.13 -14.58 34.80
C THR A 61 -18.56 -13.44 33.96
N LEU A 62 -19.33 -12.37 33.77
CA LEU A 62 -18.93 -11.24 32.91
C LEU A 62 -17.80 -10.41 33.51
N LEU A 63 -17.75 -10.27 34.84
CA LEU A 63 -16.74 -9.49 35.56
C LEU A 63 -15.56 -10.34 36.04
N SER A 64 -15.49 -11.62 35.68
CA SER A 64 -14.34 -12.46 36.01
C SER A 64 -13.08 -11.93 35.30
N ASP A 65 -11.93 -12.03 35.98
CA ASP A 65 -10.65 -11.60 35.41
C ASP A 65 -10.33 -12.29 34.08
N MET A 66 -10.78 -13.54 33.92
CA MET A 66 -10.60 -14.31 32.69
C MET A 66 -11.42 -13.71 31.54
N THR A 67 -12.70 -13.41 31.78
CA THR A 67 -13.58 -12.80 30.77
C THR A 67 -13.08 -11.41 30.39
N LEU A 68 -12.76 -10.56 31.37
CA LEU A 68 -12.24 -9.22 31.13
C LEU A 68 -10.92 -9.25 30.35
N SER A 69 -10.00 -10.15 30.70
CA SER A 69 -8.73 -10.31 29.96
C SER A 69 -8.96 -10.80 28.53
N THR A 70 -9.86 -11.76 28.34
CA THR A 70 -10.21 -12.29 27.02
C THR A 70 -10.78 -11.20 26.13
N ASN A 71 -11.71 -10.41 26.66
CA ASN A 71 -12.32 -9.29 25.92
C ASN A 71 -11.29 -8.25 25.49
N ILE A 72 -10.29 -7.94 26.33
CA ILE A 72 -9.18 -7.06 25.94
C ILE A 72 -8.35 -7.66 24.79
N ASN A 73 -7.99 -8.93 24.89
CA ASN A 73 -7.14 -9.58 23.89
C ASN A 73 -7.85 -9.66 22.54
N LEU A 74 -9.12 -10.09 22.53
CA LEU A 74 -9.94 -10.13 21.31
C LEU A 74 -10.06 -8.74 20.68
N SER A 75 -10.31 -7.72 21.50
CA SER A 75 -10.42 -6.35 21.02
C SER A 75 -9.10 -5.83 20.43
N ALA A 76 -7.97 -6.21 21.02
CA ALA A 76 -6.66 -5.85 20.50
C ALA A 76 -6.37 -6.54 19.15
N ASP A 77 -6.72 -7.82 19.03
CA ASP A 77 -6.56 -8.61 17.81
C ASP A 77 -7.44 -8.08 16.67
N GLU A 78 -8.70 -7.75 16.96
CA GLU A 78 -9.61 -7.13 15.99
C GLU A 78 -9.10 -5.77 15.54
N LEU A 79 -8.68 -4.91 16.48
CA LEU A 79 -8.16 -3.58 16.15
C LEU A 79 -6.90 -3.66 15.28
N LYS A 80 -6.03 -4.64 15.57
CA LYS A 80 -4.86 -4.94 14.75
C LYS A 80 -5.27 -5.40 13.35
N GLN A 81 -6.23 -6.31 13.24
CA GLN A 81 -6.71 -6.79 11.94
C GLN A 81 -7.35 -5.67 11.10
N TYR A 82 -8.16 -4.80 11.71
CA TYR A 82 -8.72 -3.62 11.04
C TYR A 82 -7.63 -2.67 10.56
N THR A 83 -6.63 -2.43 11.41
CA THR A 83 -5.49 -1.58 11.08
C THR A 83 -4.67 -2.17 9.93
N ASP A 84 -4.34 -3.45 10.00
CA ASP A 84 -3.58 -4.17 8.96
C ASP A 84 -4.34 -4.20 7.64
N ASN A 85 -5.66 -4.40 7.66
CA ASN A 85 -6.51 -4.35 6.48
C ASN A 85 -6.57 -2.95 5.87
N ALA A 86 -6.68 -1.90 6.69
CA ALA A 86 -6.66 -0.52 6.25
C ALA A 86 -5.31 -0.15 5.62
N ILE A 87 -4.20 -0.51 6.29
CA ILE A 87 -2.84 -0.32 5.77
C ILE A 87 -2.66 -1.07 4.46
N LYS A 88 -3.09 -2.34 4.38
CA LYS A 88 -3.01 -3.14 3.16
C LYS A 88 -3.79 -2.50 2.02
N LYS A 89 -5.01 -2.01 2.28
CA LYS A 89 -5.83 -1.32 1.27
C LYS A 89 -5.14 -0.08 0.73
N VAL A 90 -4.56 0.75 1.60
CA VAL A 90 -3.79 1.94 1.22
C VAL A 90 -2.53 1.56 0.43
N ARG A 91 -1.76 0.58 0.91
CA ARG A 91 -0.53 0.10 0.25
C ARG A 91 -0.80 -0.44 -1.16
N THR A 92 -1.89 -1.19 -1.33
CA THR A 92 -2.25 -1.76 -2.63
C THR A 92 -2.71 -0.66 -3.60
N ALA A 93 -3.52 0.29 -3.12
CA ALA A 93 -4.01 1.40 -3.93
C ALA A 93 -2.88 2.36 -4.37
N ASN A 94 -1.97 2.74 -3.45
CA ASN A 94 -0.85 3.61 -3.78
C ASN A 94 0.21 2.89 -4.60
N GLY A 95 0.52 1.63 -4.28
CA GLY A 95 1.51 0.85 -5.01
C GLY A 95 1.12 0.62 -6.48
N TRP A 96 -0.15 0.33 -6.76
CA TRP A 96 -0.61 0.15 -8.15
C TRP A 96 -0.65 1.46 -8.93
N LYS A 97 -0.99 2.57 -8.27
CA LYS A 97 -1.03 3.89 -8.90
C LYS A 97 0.38 4.40 -9.21
N GLU A 98 1.32 4.29 -8.27
CA GLU A 98 2.71 4.72 -8.45
C GLU A 98 3.46 3.83 -9.45
N PHE A 99 3.27 2.50 -9.36
CA PHE A 99 3.84 1.57 -10.33
C PHE A 99 3.29 1.81 -11.74
N GLY A 100 1.96 1.89 -11.89
CA GLY A 100 1.32 2.15 -13.18
C GLY A 100 1.74 3.49 -13.80
N MET A 101 1.83 4.54 -12.99
CA MET A 101 2.23 5.88 -13.48
C MET A 101 3.71 5.93 -13.87
N SER A 102 4.59 5.25 -13.13
CA SER A 102 6.03 5.15 -13.47
C SER A 102 6.28 4.31 -14.72
N THR A 103 5.58 3.18 -14.88
CA THR A 103 5.73 2.34 -16.07
C THR A 103 5.17 3.05 -17.31
N LEU A 104 4.01 3.72 -17.18
CA LEU A 104 3.44 4.52 -18.27
C LEU A 104 4.32 5.71 -18.67
N SER A 105 4.92 6.43 -17.71
CA SER A 105 5.79 7.57 -18.04
C SER A 105 7.05 7.14 -18.78
N SER A 106 7.63 5.99 -18.41
CA SER A 106 8.82 5.43 -19.08
C SER A 106 8.52 5.01 -20.52
N ILE A 107 7.38 4.35 -20.75
CA ILE A 107 6.94 3.93 -22.09
C ILE A 107 6.67 5.17 -22.97
N VAL A 108 5.93 6.15 -22.46
CA VAL A 108 5.59 7.38 -23.22
C VAL A 108 6.85 8.19 -23.56
N GLY A 109 7.81 8.30 -22.63
CA GLY A 109 9.09 8.97 -22.88
C GLY A 109 9.90 8.30 -24.00
N SER A 110 9.94 6.96 -24.03
CA SER A 110 10.61 6.19 -25.08
C SER A 110 9.97 6.38 -26.46
N PHE A 111 8.64 6.46 -26.53
CA PHE A 111 7.93 6.77 -27.78
C PHE A 111 8.24 8.19 -28.29
N ILE A 112 8.25 9.18 -27.39
CA ILE A 112 8.60 10.58 -27.75
C ILE A 112 10.04 10.66 -28.25
N PHE A 113 10.98 10.00 -27.57
CA PHE A 113 12.38 9.97 -27.96
C PHE A 113 12.58 9.31 -29.34
N THR A 114 11.92 8.18 -29.58
CA THR A 114 11.96 7.49 -30.88
C THR A 114 11.39 8.37 -32.00
N PHE A 115 10.29 9.07 -31.74
CA PHE A 115 9.70 9.99 -32.70
C PHE A 115 10.61 11.19 -33.02
N LEU A 116 11.31 11.72 -32.00
CA LEU A 116 12.32 12.77 -32.18
C LEU A 116 13.48 12.31 -33.05
N ILE A 117 14.00 11.10 -32.84
CA ILE A 117 15.07 10.54 -33.68
C ILE A 117 14.60 10.40 -35.13
N ILE A 118 13.40 9.85 -35.36
CA ILE A 118 12.86 9.71 -36.72
C ILE A 118 12.75 11.09 -37.40
N THR A 119 12.25 12.10 -36.68
CA THR A 119 12.11 13.47 -37.21
C THR A 119 13.48 14.09 -37.54
N LEU A 120 14.48 13.90 -36.67
CA LEU A 120 15.85 14.36 -36.93
C LEU A 120 16.47 13.69 -38.15
N PHE A 121 16.24 12.39 -38.35
CA PHE A 121 16.70 11.68 -39.54
C PHE A 121 16.03 12.17 -40.81
N LEU A 122 14.72 12.44 -40.77
CA LEU A 122 13.98 12.99 -41.92
C LEU A 122 14.43 14.42 -42.27
N MET A 123 14.69 15.27 -41.26
CA MET A 123 15.21 16.63 -41.51
C MET A 123 16.69 16.62 -41.93
N GLY A 124 17.48 15.70 -41.37
CA GLY A 124 18.90 15.58 -41.65
C GLY A 124 19.23 14.89 -42.98
N GLU A 125 18.24 14.28 -43.64
CA GLU A 125 18.45 13.51 -44.86
C GLU A 125 19.13 14.33 -45.97
N SER A 126 18.83 15.63 -46.07
CA SER A 126 19.45 16.52 -47.06
C SER A 126 20.91 16.89 -46.71
N GLN A 127 21.25 16.95 -45.43
CA GLN A 127 22.61 17.27 -44.95
C GLN A 127 23.51 16.03 -45.00
N ILE A 128 22.98 14.87 -44.61
CA ILE A 128 23.67 13.59 -44.65
C ILE A 128 24.00 13.22 -46.10
N LYS A 129 23.09 13.44 -47.06
CA LYS A 129 23.37 13.23 -48.50
C LYS A 129 24.48 14.14 -49.03
N SER A 130 24.57 15.38 -48.55
CA SER A 130 25.68 16.29 -48.90
C SER A 130 27.01 15.74 -48.40
N TRP A 131 27.07 15.29 -47.14
CA TRP A 131 28.29 14.72 -46.57
C TRP A 131 28.72 13.45 -47.28
N PHE A 132 27.80 12.54 -47.60
CA PHE A 132 28.14 11.33 -48.36
C PHE A 132 28.67 11.63 -49.77
N ASN A 133 28.14 12.66 -50.43
CA ASN A 133 28.63 13.10 -51.74
C ASN A 133 30.02 13.74 -51.65
N ASP A 134 30.26 14.54 -50.61
CA ASP A 134 31.56 15.18 -50.38
C ASP A 134 32.64 14.14 -50.03
N PHE A 135 32.32 13.12 -49.23
CA PHE A 135 33.23 11.99 -48.98
C PHE A 135 33.53 11.17 -50.25
N GLY A 136 32.56 11.01 -51.14
CA GLY A 136 32.77 10.34 -52.43
C GLY A 136 33.75 11.10 -53.32
N LYS A 137 33.57 12.42 -53.42
CA LYS A 137 34.45 13.31 -54.21
C LYS A 137 35.84 13.45 -53.62
N GLU A 138 35.95 13.46 -52.29
CA GLU A 138 37.24 13.51 -51.60
C GLU A 138 38.08 12.26 -51.90
N LYS A 139 37.46 11.07 -51.89
CA LYS A 139 38.14 9.83 -52.30
C LYS A 139 38.60 9.86 -53.75
N GLU A 140 37.76 10.32 -54.67
CA GLU A 140 38.11 10.41 -56.09
C GLU A 140 39.25 11.41 -56.35
N ASN A 141 39.28 12.53 -55.63
CA ASN A 141 40.37 13.51 -55.72
C ASN A 141 41.69 12.96 -55.14
N ILE A 142 41.63 12.22 -54.04
CA ILE A 142 42.81 11.57 -53.46
C ILE A 142 43.37 10.53 -54.44
N GLU A 143 42.53 9.68 -55.01
CA GLU A 143 42.93 8.65 -55.98
C GLU A 143 43.56 9.28 -57.24
N ASN A 144 42.96 10.35 -57.77
CA ASN A 144 43.51 11.09 -58.91
C ASN A 144 44.81 11.85 -58.60
N SER A 145 45.04 12.27 -57.35
CA SER A 145 46.30 12.91 -56.94
C SER A 145 47.45 11.91 -56.82
N VAL A 146 47.18 10.72 -56.26
CA VAL A 146 48.14 9.63 -56.13
C VAL A 146 48.56 9.11 -57.52
N ASP A 147 47.62 8.99 -58.46
CA ASP A 147 47.90 8.56 -59.83
C ASP A 147 48.72 9.57 -60.64
N LYS A 148 48.63 10.87 -60.32
CA LYS A 148 49.45 11.92 -60.93
C LYS A 148 50.88 11.89 -60.39
N ASP A 149 51.05 11.76 -59.08
CA ASP A 149 52.39 11.73 -58.48
C ASP A 149 53.19 10.50 -58.95
N LEU A 150 52.56 9.33 -59.04
CA LEU A 150 53.17 8.11 -59.58
C LEU A 150 53.61 8.22 -61.05
N LYS A 151 52.90 8.98 -61.88
CA LYS A 151 53.27 9.22 -63.28
C LYS A 151 54.36 10.28 -63.44
N THR A 152 54.53 11.16 -62.45
CA THR A 152 55.52 12.24 -62.49
C THR A 152 56.90 11.71 -62.07
N ASP A 153 56.95 10.77 -61.12
CA ASP A 153 58.19 10.11 -60.70
C ASP A 153 58.73 9.13 -61.76
N ALA A 154 57.85 8.47 -62.52
CA ALA A 154 58.24 7.55 -63.59
C ALA A 154 58.85 8.24 -64.83
N ASN A 155 58.63 9.55 -65.02
CA ASN A 155 59.17 10.33 -66.16
C ASN A 155 60.47 11.09 -65.81
N ASN A 156 60.93 11.03 -64.55
CA ASN A 156 62.14 11.70 -64.06
C ASN A 156 63.27 10.73 -63.66
N SER A 157 63.18 9.44 -64.05
CA SER A 157 64.28 8.44 -63.96
C SER A 157 64.70 7.99 -65.36
#